data_AF-G0TZB3-F1
#
_entry.id   AF-G0TZB3-F1
#
_cell.length_a   1.000
_cell.length_b   1.000
_cell.length_c   1.000
_cell.angle_alpha   90.00
_cell.angle_beta   90.00
_cell.angle_gamma   90.00
#
_symmetry.space_group_name_H-M   'P 1'
#
loop_
_entity.id
_entity.type
_entity.pdbx_description
1 polymer ?
#
loop_
_entity_poly.entity_id
_entity_poly.type
_entity_poly.pdbx_seq_one_letter_code
_entity_poly.pdbx_strand_id
1 'polypeptide(L)'
;MCRVFFASLALSVLALANTPPADAVLFIDSLFCGISHSNSYPNGEYCGDYLGILKGRISIGLVPGKFDLYLNFSGKETQCMGEEYSYDEKTNVLDIKGAEDKNDCLGKMLHDNRLTLSVRYAPDADKLVLDFGIAVVELKKCN
;
A
#
# COMPACT_ATOMS: atom_id res chain seq x y z
N MET A 1 -6.97 27.39 11.50
CA MET A 1 -7.84 28.34 10.78
C MET A 1 -7.01 29.01 9.69
N CYS A 2 -7.10 28.54 8.44
CA CYS A 2 -6.44 29.21 7.32
C CYS A 2 -7.42 30.25 6.75
N ARG A 3 -7.06 31.54 6.81
CA ARG A 3 -7.88 32.66 6.30
C ARG A 3 -7.55 32.88 4.82
N VAL A 4 -8.56 32.78 3.96
CA VAL A 4 -8.49 33.02 2.51
C VAL A 4 -8.46 34.53 2.25
N PHE A 5 -7.44 35.01 1.54
CA PHE A 5 -7.45 36.32 0.87
C PHE A 5 -7.72 36.08 -0.63
N PHE A 6 -8.86 36.56 -1.12
CA PHE A 6 -9.15 36.62 -2.56
C PHE A 6 -8.45 37.85 -3.14
N ALA A 7 -7.53 37.66 -4.09
CA ALA A 7 -7.04 38.73 -4.94
C ALA A 7 -7.37 38.41 -6.41
N SER A 8 -8.07 39.36 -7.02
CA SER A 8 -8.69 39.35 -8.34
C SER A 8 -7.67 39.20 -9.48
N LEU A 9 -7.94 38.30 -10.44
CA LEU A 9 -7.21 38.20 -11.71
C LEU A 9 -7.64 39.34 -12.65
N ALA A 10 -6.69 40.17 -13.07
CA ALA A 10 -6.85 41.07 -14.20
C ALA A 10 -5.95 40.62 -15.36
N LEU A 11 -6.61 40.47 -16.51
CA LEU A 11 -6.12 40.03 -17.82
C LEU A 11 -5.30 41.15 -18.49
N SER A 12 -4.18 40.85 -19.15
CA SER A 12 -3.63 41.65 -20.26
C SER A 12 -2.71 40.80 -21.13
N VAL A 13 -2.97 40.83 -22.44
CA VAL A 13 -2.38 40.00 -23.50
C VAL A 13 -1.44 40.86 -24.37
N LEU A 14 -0.48 40.19 -25.02
CA LEU A 14 0.29 40.54 -26.23
C LEU A 14 1.57 41.40 -26.10
N ALA A 15 2.71 40.77 -26.42
CA ALA A 15 3.53 41.13 -27.58
C ALA A 15 4.42 39.95 -28.02
N LEU A 16 4.35 39.60 -29.31
CA LEU A 16 5.24 38.67 -30.00
C LEU A 16 6.56 39.35 -30.36
N ALA A 17 7.70 38.72 -30.06
CA ALA A 17 8.88 38.71 -30.95
C ALA A 17 9.99 37.76 -30.41
N ASN A 18 10.30 36.74 -31.24
CA ASN A 18 11.60 36.07 -31.41
C ASN A 18 12.14 35.13 -30.29
N THR A 19 12.48 33.91 -30.73
CA THR A 19 12.92 32.70 -29.99
C THR A 19 14.45 32.66 -29.70
N PRO A 20 15.03 31.59 -29.10
CA PRO A 20 15.45 31.36 -27.70
C PRO A 20 17.02 31.36 -27.55
N PRO A 21 17.72 31.18 -26.39
CA PRO A 21 17.64 30.02 -25.48
C PRO A 21 17.85 30.29 -23.97
N ALA A 22 17.19 29.47 -23.15
CA ALA A 22 17.45 29.12 -21.74
C ALA A 22 16.08 28.98 -21.06
N ASP A 23 15.74 27.74 -20.74
CA ASP A 23 14.45 27.27 -20.28
C ASP A 23 13.81 28.14 -19.18
N ALA A 24 12.96 29.07 -19.62
CA ALA A 24 12.03 29.79 -18.77
C ALA A 24 10.82 28.87 -18.51
N VAL A 25 10.97 27.99 -17.52
CA VAL A 25 9.86 27.20 -17.00
C VAL A 25 8.95 28.16 -16.22
N LEU A 26 7.76 28.38 -16.75
CA LEU A 26 6.67 29.10 -16.09
C LEU A 26 6.36 28.42 -14.76
N PHE A 27 6.73 29.08 -13.65
CA PHE A 27 6.23 28.74 -12.33
C PHE A 27 4.75 29.09 -12.27
N ILE A 28 3.92 28.12 -12.65
CA ILE A 28 2.51 28.13 -12.25
C ILE A 28 2.55 27.87 -10.74
N ASP A 29 2.52 28.92 -9.93
CA ASP A 29 2.32 28.85 -8.48
C ASP A 29 0.92 28.29 -8.18
N SER A 30 0.77 27.01 -8.47
CA SER A 30 -0.32 26.19 -7.98
C SER A 30 -0.07 26.06 -6.50
N LEU A 31 -0.94 26.64 -5.67
CA LEU A 31 -1.10 26.28 -4.27
C LEU A 31 -1.43 24.78 -4.21
N PHE A 32 -0.42 23.92 -4.34
CA PHE A 32 -0.45 22.61 -3.75
C PHE A 32 -0.35 22.86 -2.24
N CYS A 33 -1.52 22.86 -1.59
CA CYS A 33 -1.58 22.40 -0.22
C CYS A 33 -1.04 20.97 -0.29
N GLY A 34 0.27 20.82 -0.10
CA GLY A 34 0.92 19.53 -0.04
C GLY A 34 0.20 18.76 1.05
N ILE A 35 -0.68 17.85 0.65
CA ILE A 35 -1.22 16.85 1.56
C ILE A 35 0.03 16.12 2.02
N SER A 36 0.49 16.41 3.22
CA SER A 36 1.48 15.58 3.88
C SER A 36 0.83 14.22 3.99
N HIS A 37 1.09 13.36 3.01
CA HIS A 37 0.82 11.94 3.12
C HIS A 37 1.71 11.52 4.29
N SER A 38 1.12 11.36 5.47
CA SER A 38 1.73 10.59 6.53
C SER A 38 2.05 9.25 5.87
N ASN A 39 3.32 8.98 5.57
CA ASN A 39 3.77 7.67 5.13
C ASN A 39 3.43 6.72 6.27
N SER A 40 2.23 6.17 6.17
CA SER A 40 1.64 5.34 7.19
C SER A 40 2.15 3.96 6.83
N TYR A 41 3.05 3.45 7.67
CA TYR A 41 3.50 2.08 7.55
C TYR A 41 2.41 1.18 8.12
N PRO A 42 2.12 0.04 7.48
CA PRO A 42 1.27 -0.94 8.11
C PRO A 42 1.92 -1.37 9.43
N ASN A 43 1.21 -1.21 10.53
CA ASN A 43 1.66 -1.66 11.85
C ASN A 43 0.53 -2.37 12.59
N GLY A 44 0.84 -3.21 13.58
CA GLY A 44 -0.14 -3.90 14.41
C GLY A 44 -0.81 -5.10 13.73
N GLU A 45 -1.94 -5.52 14.28
CA GLU A 45 -2.65 -6.73 13.83
C GLU A 45 -3.79 -6.41 12.87
N TYR A 46 -3.87 -7.15 11.77
CA TYR A 46 -4.91 -7.08 10.76
C TYR A 46 -5.63 -8.42 10.66
N CYS A 47 -6.94 -8.40 10.77
CA CYS A 47 -7.84 -9.56 10.74
C CYS A 47 -8.82 -9.42 9.58
N GLY A 48 -9.15 -10.54 8.94
CA GLY A 48 -10.19 -10.58 7.93
C GLY A 48 -10.72 -11.99 7.71
N ASP A 49 -11.94 -12.05 7.19
CA ASP A 49 -12.64 -13.27 6.84
C ASP A 49 -13.18 -13.12 5.43
N TYR A 50 -12.93 -14.13 4.60
CA TYR A 50 -13.46 -14.23 3.26
C TYR A 50 -14.43 -15.41 3.20
N LEU A 51 -15.72 -15.07 3.23
CA LEU A 51 -16.86 -15.99 3.07
C LEU A 51 -16.85 -17.18 4.03
N GLY A 52 -16.21 -17.07 5.20
CA GLY A 52 -16.04 -18.15 6.17
C GLY A 52 -15.12 -19.29 5.70
N ILE A 53 -14.51 -19.17 4.51
CA ILE A 53 -13.64 -20.19 3.91
C ILE A 53 -12.19 -19.89 4.22
N LEU A 54 -11.82 -18.60 4.24
CA LEU A 54 -10.47 -18.15 4.54
C LEU A 54 -10.53 -17.11 5.64
N LYS A 55 -9.90 -17.41 6.78
CA LYS A 55 -9.61 -16.43 7.84
C LYS A 55 -8.14 -16.10 7.83
N GLY A 56 -7.84 -14.81 7.79
CA GLY A 56 -6.47 -14.31 7.82
C GLY A 56 -6.24 -13.41 9.02
N ARG A 57 -5.10 -13.62 9.69
CA ARG A 57 -4.52 -12.65 10.62
C ARG A 57 -3.08 -12.40 10.23
N ILE A 58 -2.72 -11.13 10.14
CA ILE A 58 -1.35 -10.66 9.92
C ILE A 58 -0.96 -9.76 11.09
N SER A 59 0.19 -10.02 11.71
CA SER A 59 0.78 -9.13 12.71
C SER A 59 2.05 -8.52 12.14
N ILE A 60 2.09 -7.19 12.08
CA ILE A 60 3.25 -6.43 11.60
C ILE A 60 3.83 -5.62 12.76
N GLY A 61 5.12 -5.83 13.01
CA GLY A 61 5.85 -5.11 14.04
C GLY A 61 6.05 -3.62 13.70
N LEU A 62 6.42 -2.84 14.72
CA LEU A 62 6.84 -1.43 14.53
C LEU A 62 8.14 -1.32 13.74
N VAL A 63 8.97 -2.36 13.76
CA VAL A 63 10.18 -2.43 12.95
C VAL A 63 9.81 -3.12 11.63
N PRO A 64 9.89 -2.41 10.49
CA PRO A 64 9.60 -3.02 9.19
C PRO A 64 10.62 -4.11 8.90
N GLY A 65 10.18 -5.14 8.19
CA GLY A 65 11.05 -6.24 7.76
C GLY A 65 10.49 -7.61 8.05
N LYS A 66 9.64 -7.77 9.08
CA LYS A 66 9.03 -9.08 9.41
C LYS A 66 7.55 -8.99 9.77
N PHE A 67 6.80 -9.99 9.35
CA PHE A 67 5.41 -10.16 9.76
C PHE A 67 5.11 -11.61 10.12
N ASP A 68 4.06 -11.78 10.93
CA ASP A 68 3.53 -13.09 11.29
C ASP A 68 2.20 -13.30 10.60
N LEU A 69 2.04 -14.43 9.93
CA LEU A 69 0.85 -14.80 9.18
C LEU A 69 0.17 -16.02 9.79
N TYR A 70 -1.13 -15.90 9.97
CA TYR A 70 -2.02 -16.98 10.36
C TYR A 70 -3.15 -17.06 9.35
N LEU A 71 -3.26 -18.21 8.69
CA LEU A 71 -4.31 -18.50 7.73
C LEU A 71 -5.06 -19.76 8.14
N ASN A 72 -6.38 -19.69 8.18
CA ASN A 72 -7.23 -20.87 8.22
C ASN A 72 -7.96 -20.94 6.88
N PHE A 73 -7.60 -21.92 6.06
CA PHE A 73 -8.24 -22.18 4.78
C PHE A 73 -8.98 -23.51 4.82
N SER A 74 -10.31 -23.47 4.70
CA SER A 74 -11.17 -24.67 4.71
C SER A 74 -10.91 -25.61 5.91
N GLY A 75 -10.61 -25.06 7.08
CA GLY A 75 -10.32 -25.82 8.30
C GLY A 75 -8.87 -26.26 8.48
N LYS A 76 -7.98 -26.00 7.50
CA LYS A 76 -6.54 -26.21 7.63
C LYS A 76 -5.88 -24.94 8.11
N GLU A 77 -5.29 -25.00 9.31
CA GLU A 77 -4.52 -23.90 9.88
C GLU A 77 -3.07 -23.94 9.38
N THR A 78 -2.60 -22.78 8.94
CA THR A 78 -1.21 -22.52 8.53
C THR A 78 -0.73 -21.30 9.27
N GLN A 79 0.43 -21.43 9.92
CA GLN A 79 1.05 -20.37 10.68
C GLN A 79 2.49 -20.21 10.18
N CYS A 80 2.81 -19.04 9.64
CA CYS A 80 4.12 -18.70 9.11
C CYS A 80 4.64 -17.48 9.87
N MET A 81 5.70 -17.68 10.67
CA MET A 81 6.22 -16.68 11.60
C MET A 81 7.49 -16.03 11.05
N GLY A 82 7.61 -14.72 11.24
CA GLY A 82 8.81 -13.97 10.90
C GLY A 82 9.08 -13.87 9.40
N GLU A 83 8.02 -13.90 8.59
CA GLU A 83 8.06 -13.75 7.13
C GLU A 83 8.68 -12.40 6.75
N GLU A 84 9.70 -12.43 5.89
CA GLU A 84 10.44 -11.23 5.52
C GLU A 84 9.70 -10.43 4.44
N TYR A 85 9.55 -9.12 4.67
CA TYR A 85 8.90 -8.23 3.71
C TYR A 85 9.62 -6.89 3.58
N SER A 86 9.50 -6.28 2.40
CA SER A 86 9.87 -4.89 2.15
C SER A 86 8.64 -4.08 1.75
N TYR A 87 8.51 -2.86 2.27
CA TYR A 87 7.40 -1.97 1.95
C TYR A 87 7.85 -0.87 0.99
N ASP A 88 7.15 -0.73 -0.13
CA ASP A 88 7.33 0.39 -1.05
C ASP A 88 6.29 1.48 -0.77
N GLU A 89 6.72 2.57 -0.13
CA GLU A 89 5.88 3.71 0.21
C GLU A 89 5.26 4.41 -1.02
N LYS A 90 5.85 4.26 -2.21
CA LYS A 90 5.34 4.92 -3.42
C LYS A 90 4.13 4.19 -4.00
N THR A 91 4.15 2.87 -3.91
CA THR A 91 3.09 1.99 -4.47
C THR A 91 2.17 1.43 -3.39
N ASN A 92 2.54 1.58 -2.12
CA ASN A 92 1.96 0.95 -0.94
C ASN A 92 1.92 -0.59 -1.03
N VAL A 93 2.84 -1.19 -1.78
CA VAL A 93 2.94 -2.66 -1.95
C VAL A 93 3.92 -3.24 -0.93
N LEU A 94 3.55 -4.38 -0.36
CA LEU A 94 4.43 -5.21 0.46
C LEU A 94 4.97 -6.33 -0.42
N ASP A 95 6.28 -6.29 -0.65
CA ASP A 95 7.01 -7.33 -1.35
C ASP A 95 7.49 -8.37 -0.34
N ILE A 96 6.92 -9.57 -0.41
CA ILE A 96 7.17 -10.67 0.53
C ILE A 96 8.24 -11.59 -0.05
N LYS A 97 9.42 -11.63 0.57
CA LYS A 97 10.59 -12.32 0.01
C LYS A 97 10.39 -13.84 -0.09
N GLY A 98 9.63 -14.42 0.83
CA GLY A 98 9.34 -15.86 0.87
C GLY A 98 8.22 -16.33 -0.07
N ALA A 99 7.45 -15.43 -0.67
CA ALA A 99 6.21 -15.80 -1.37
C ALA A 99 6.42 -16.67 -2.63
N GLU A 100 7.59 -16.60 -3.27
CA GLU A 100 7.94 -17.42 -4.43
C GLU A 100 8.83 -18.63 -4.09
N ASP A 101 9.36 -18.71 -2.86
CA ASP A 101 10.22 -19.82 -2.43
C ASP A 101 9.39 -21.00 -1.91
N LYS A 102 9.49 -22.14 -2.60
CA LYS A 102 8.76 -23.36 -2.24
C LYS A 102 9.25 -24.01 -0.94
N ASN A 103 10.41 -23.60 -0.43
CA ASN A 103 10.95 -24.05 0.84
C ASN A 103 10.55 -23.14 2.01
N ASP A 104 10.06 -21.94 1.70
CA ASP A 104 9.52 -21.01 2.67
C ASP A 104 8.11 -21.43 3.08
N CYS A 105 7.69 -21.10 4.31
CA CYS A 105 6.40 -21.51 4.84
C CYS A 105 5.24 -21.00 3.98
N LEU A 106 5.27 -19.71 3.63
CA LEU A 106 4.24 -19.07 2.85
C LEU A 106 4.33 -19.47 1.38
N GLY A 107 5.53 -19.45 0.80
CA GLY A 107 5.72 -19.82 -0.60
C GLY A 107 5.35 -21.28 -0.88
N LYS A 108 5.62 -22.21 0.05
CA LYS A 108 5.13 -23.59 -0.01
C LYS A 108 3.60 -23.66 -0.03
N MET A 109 2.94 -22.94 0.88
CA MET A 109 1.47 -22.91 0.94
C MET A 109 0.87 -22.36 -0.35
N LEU A 110 1.42 -21.28 -0.89
CA LEU A 110 0.97 -20.70 -2.17
C LEU A 110 1.15 -21.70 -3.32
N HIS A 111 2.31 -22.35 -3.39
CA HIS A 111 2.62 -23.32 -4.44
C HIS A 111 1.73 -24.57 -4.36
N ASP A 112 1.55 -25.14 -3.17
CA ASP A 112 0.71 -26.33 -2.93
C ASP A 112 -0.75 -26.10 -3.34
N ASN A 113 -1.24 -24.86 -3.22
CA ASN A 113 -2.60 -24.47 -3.58
C ASN A 113 -2.71 -23.77 -4.95
N ARG A 114 -1.59 -23.63 -5.69
CA ARG A 114 -1.52 -22.92 -6.98
C ARG A 114 -2.05 -21.48 -6.93
N LEU A 115 -1.73 -20.79 -5.83
CA LEU A 115 -2.08 -19.39 -5.60
C LEU A 115 -0.87 -18.49 -5.88
N THR A 116 -1.15 -17.24 -6.20
CA THR A 116 -0.17 -16.14 -6.13
C THR A 116 -0.45 -15.32 -4.89
N LEU A 117 0.42 -14.38 -4.52
CA LEU A 117 0.12 -13.43 -3.45
C LEU A 117 0.67 -12.05 -3.81
N SER A 118 -0.20 -11.05 -3.81
CA SER A 118 0.18 -9.65 -3.79
C SER A 118 -0.45 -8.99 -2.57
N VAL A 119 0.33 -8.23 -1.82
CA VAL A 119 -0.14 -7.55 -0.62
C VAL A 119 0.02 -6.05 -0.80
N ARG A 120 -1.08 -5.31 -0.60
CA ARG A 120 -1.09 -3.86 -0.68
C ARG A 120 -1.68 -3.25 0.58
N TYR A 121 -1.04 -2.23 1.12
CA TYR A 121 -1.57 -1.41 2.19
C TYR A 121 -2.42 -0.27 1.62
N ALA A 122 -3.60 -0.07 2.21
CA ALA A 122 -4.47 1.06 1.89
C ALA A 122 -4.46 2.02 3.09
N PRO A 123 -3.58 3.05 3.09
CA PRO A 123 -3.38 3.93 4.25
C PRO A 123 -4.64 4.71 4.63
N ASP A 124 -5.48 5.08 3.66
CA ASP A 124 -6.72 5.83 3.91
C ASP A 124 -7.74 5.08 4.78
N ALA A 125 -7.69 3.74 4.77
CA ALA A 125 -8.62 2.87 5.47
C ALA A 125 -7.95 1.96 6.51
N ASP A 126 -6.63 2.12 6.72
CA ASP A 126 -5.79 1.31 7.58
C ASP A 126 -6.08 -0.20 7.43
N LYS A 127 -5.96 -0.69 6.19
CA LYS A 127 -6.25 -2.08 5.82
C LYS A 127 -5.20 -2.67 4.88
N LEU A 128 -5.02 -3.98 4.96
CA LEU A 128 -4.24 -4.77 4.02
C LEU A 128 -5.18 -5.43 3.01
N VAL A 129 -4.81 -5.40 1.74
CA VAL A 129 -5.50 -6.07 0.65
C VAL A 129 -4.59 -7.16 0.14
N LEU A 130 -5.02 -8.42 0.30
CA LEU A 130 -4.31 -9.60 -0.16
C LEU A 130 -5.01 -10.09 -1.42
N ASP A 131 -4.29 -10.13 -2.53
CA ASP A 131 -4.76 -10.69 -3.79
C ASP A 131 -4.09 -12.04 -4.03
N PHE A 132 -4.89 -13.10 -4.00
CA PHE A 132 -4.44 -14.48 -4.23
C PHE A 132 -4.49 -14.90 -5.71
N GLY A 133 -4.82 -13.99 -6.62
CA GLY A 133 -5.03 -14.24 -8.05
C GLY A 133 -6.41 -14.82 -8.38
N ILE A 134 -6.99 -15.62 -7.47
CA ILE A 134 -8.35 -16.17 -7.59
C ILE A 134 -9.37 -15.47 -6.68
N ALA A 135 -8.89 -14.79 -5.64
CA ALA A 135 -9.72 -14.15 -4.63
C ALA A 135 -8.96 -12.99 -4.00
N VAL A 136 -9.69 -11.92 -3.69
CA VAL A 136 -9.15 -10.75 -2.97
C VAL A 136 -9.74 -10.75 -1.57
N VAL A 137 -8.86 -10.67 -0.58
CA VAL A 137 -9.19 -10.68 0.85
C VAL A 137 -8.76 -9.35 1.46
N GLU A 138 -9.68 -8.65 2.11
CA GLU A 138 -9.37 -7.43 2.84
C GLU A 138 -9.21 -7.74 4.33
N LEU A 139 -8.05 -7.43 4.89
CA LEU A 139 -7.77 -7.50 6.32
C LEU A 139 -7.81 -6.09 6.90
N LYS A 140 -8.69 -5.86 7.87
CA LYS A 140 -8.77 -4.59 8.61
C LYS A 140 -8.04 -4.74 9.93
N LYS A 141 -7.67 -3.65 10.61
CA LYS A 141 -7.18 -3.74 12.00
C LYS A 141 -8.08 -4.65 12.84
N CYS A 142 -7.47 -5.57 13.58
CA CYS A 142 -8.20 -6.37 14.56
C CYS A 142 -8.77 -5.43 15.63
N ASN A 143 -10.03 -5.64 16.00
CA ASN A 143 -10.72 -4.92 17.08
C ASN A 143 -10.49 -5.60 18.43
#